data_AF-A0A9Q1LZ11-F1
#
_entry.id   AF-A0A9Q1LZ11-F1
#
_cell.length_a   1.000
_cell.length_b   1.000
_cell.length_c   1.000
_cell.angle_alpha   90.00
_cell.angle_beta   90.00
_cell.angle_gamma   90.00
#
_symmetry.space_group_name_H-M   'P 1'
#
loop_
_entity.id
_entity.type
_entity.pdbx_description
1 polymer ?
#
loop_
_entity_poly.entity_id
_entity_poly.type
_entity_poly.pdbx_seq_one_letter_code
_entity_poly.pdbx_strand_id
1 'polypeptide(L)'
;MEYSLWTREIEEHVIPLCRELGIGIVVYSPLGHGFFGGKAVTESLPADSLMGSHPRFIGENLEKNKVLYTRFANLAAKHGCTPPQLALAWLLHQGDDVVPIPGTTKIKNLNANIQSLEVKLTPEDVKEIADAIPLENYSITLVLNSMKITEHTFQIQIPRVKLGTQGLEVSKLGFGCLGLSGILNIPQSHEAGCSILKEAFNKGITFFDTSDLYGHEGDNEIMVGKALKQLPREQVQLATKFGLIISEDFQCHVKGTPEYVRQCCEESLKRLDVDYIDLYYPHRIDTTVPIEETMAELKKLVNEGKIRYIGLSEANVDTIKRAHAVHPITTVQMEYSLWTREIEEDVIPLCRELGIGIVAYSPLGRGFFGGKAVTESLPTGSMMGAHPRFNEQNLEKNKVLYSRFANLAAKHGCTPPQLALSWLMHQGDDVVPIPGTTKIKNLNVNIQSLGVKLTPEDLKEITDSIPISEVYGERDHEVVSKYNYRFANTPLKQ
;
A
#
# COMPACT_ATOMS: atom_id res chain seq x y z
N MET A 1 -22.89 -1.88 14.84
CA MET A 1 -22.62 -3.09 14.04
C MET A 1 -23.92 -3.74 13.58
N GLU A 2 -23.94 -4.48 12.47
CA GLU A 2 -25.11 -5.28 12.06
C GLU A 2 -25.19 -6.47 13.01
N TYR A 3 -26.21 -6.49 13.88
CA TYR A 3 -26.42 -7.58 14.81
C TYR A 3 -27.91 -7.92 14.84
N SER A 4 -28.22 -9.15 14.48
CA SER A 4 -29.57 -9.68 14.45
C SER A 4 -29.48 -11.20 14.52
N LEU A 5 -30.63 -11.87 14.57
CA LEU A 5 -30.70 -13.33 14.44
C LEU A 5 -30.04 -13.88 13.15
N TRP A 6 -29.84 -13.04 12.13
CA TRP A 6 -29.16 -13.39 10.87
C TRP A 6 -27.66 -13.12 10.84
N THR A 7 -27.14 -12.35 11.80
CA THR A 7 -25.73 -11.91 11.84
C THR A 7 -25.14 -12.11 13.23
N ARG A 8 -25.55 -13.19 13.90
CA ARG A 8 -25.18 -13.49 15.28
C ARG A 8 -23.83 -14.19 15.42
N GLU A 9 -23.13 -14.46 14.33
CA GLU A 9 -21.74 -14.94 14.33
C GLU A 9 -20.77 -14.00 15.08
N ILE A 10 -21.13 -12.72 15.21
CA ILE A 10 -20.35 -11.75 15.97
C ILE A 10 -20.32 -12.03 17.48
N GLU A 11 -21.25 -12.84 18.00
CA GLU A 11 -21.32 -13.25 19.40
C GLU A 11 -20.10 -14.06 19.84
N GLU A 12 -19.44 -14.76 18.90
CA GLU A 12 -18.27 -15.60 19.22
C GLU A 12 -16.98 -14.79 19.39
N HIS A 13 -16.90 -13.59 18.80
CA HIS A 13 -15.64 -12.85 18.67
C HIS A 13 -15.74 -11.36 19.04
N VAL A 14 -16.72 -10.65 18.48
CA VAL A 14 -16.80 -9.18 18.60
C VAL A 14 -17.45 -8.78 19.91
N ILE A 15 -18.55 -9.43 20.30
CA ILE A 15 -19.28 -9.10 21.52
C ILE A 15 -18.43 -9.33 22.78
N PRO A 16 -17.70 -10.45 22.95
CA PRO A 16 -16.80 -10.64 24.09
C PRO A 16 -15.70 -9.57 24.15
N LEU A 17 -15.11 -9.20 23.00
CA LEU A 17 -14.08 -8.17 22.93
C LEU A 17 -14.61 -6.78 23.32
N CYS A 18 -15.80 -6.40 22.84
CA CYS A 18 -16.43 -5.14 23.26
C CYS A 18 -16.63 -5.09 24.77
N ARG A 19 -17.05 -6.20 25.38
CA ARG A 19 -17.25 -6.31 26.83
C ARG A 19 -15.94 -6.23 27.61
N GLU A 20 -14.90 -6.91 27.15
CA GLU A 20 -13.56 -6.84 27.74
C GLU A 20 -13.03 -5.39 27.77
N LEU A 21 -13.31 -4.62 26.72
CA LEU A 21 -12.85 -3.23 26.56
C LEU A 21 -13.82 -2.18 27.14
N GLY A 22 -14.95 -2.58 27.72
CA GLY A 22 -15.96 -1.65 28.25
C GLY A 22 -16.67 -0.81 27.17
N ILE A 23 -16.81 -1.35 25.95
CA ILE A 23 -17.40 -0.67 24.79
C ILE A 23 -18.88 -1.06 24.67
N GLY A 24 -19.76 -0.05 24.59
CA GLY A 24 -21.20 -0.27 24.33
C GLY A 24 -21.48 -0.68 22.87
N ILE A 25 -22.49 -1.52 22.67
CA ILE A 25 -22.83 -2.15 21.40
C ILE A 25 -24.08 -1.48 20.81
N VAL A 26 -23.90 -0.63 19.81
CA VAL A 26 -25.02 -0.02 19.06
C VAL A 26 -25.33 -0.85 17.82
N VAL A 27 -26.56 -1.35 17.73
CA VAL A 27 -26.97 -2.34 16.72
C VAL A 27 -27.79 -1.71 15.61
N TYR A 28 -27.23 -1.64 14.40
CA TYR A 28 -27.97 -1.22 13.20
C TYR A 28 -28.61 -2.42 12.49
N SER A 29 -29.74 -2.17 11.81
CA SER A 29 -30.55 -3.20 11.14
C SER A 29 -30.98 -4.40 12.02
N PRO A 30 -31.41 -4.20 13.29
CA PRO A 30 -31.74 -5.31 14.20
C PRO A 30 -32.87 -6.22 13.71
N LEU A 31 -33.68 -5.72 12.76
CA LEU A 31 -34.77 -6.48 12.13
C LEU A 31 -34.36 -7.21 10.84
N GLY A 32 -33.06 -7.44 10.62
CA GLY A 32 -32.54 -8.21 9.49
C GLY A 32 -32.89 -7.57 8.14
N HIS A 33 -32.63 -6.26 7.99
CA HIS A 33 -33.00 -5.48 6.81
C HIS A 33 -34.49 -5.53 6.45
N GLY A 34 -35.36 -5.66 7.47
CA GLY A 34 -36.81 -5.72 7.29
C GLY A 34 -37.37 -7.12 7.11
N PHE A 35 -36.54 -8.17 7.17
CA PHE A 35 -36.96 -9.57 7.12
C PHE A 35 -38.00 -9.88 8.21
N PHE A 36 -37.69 -9.54 9.47
CA PHE A 36 -38.62 -9.77 10.58
C PHE A 36 -39.81 -8.81 10.56
N GLY A 37 -39.79 -7.78 9.72
CA GLY A 37 -40.95 -6.93 9.44
C GLY A 37 -41.99 -7.56 8.50
N GLY A 38 -41.70 -8.73 7.92
CA GLY A 38 -42.63 -9.50 7.09
C GLY A 38 -42.87 -8.94 5.69
N LYS A 39 -42.56 -7.67 5.44
CA LYS A 39 -42.88 -6.97 4.19
C LYS A 39 -42.39 -7.68 2.92
N ALA A 40 -41.18 -8.24 2.95
CA ALA A 40 -40.60 -8.96 1.82
C ALA A 40 -41.17 -10.36 1.60
N VAL A 41 -41.79 -10.91 2.64
CA VAL A 41 -42.31 -12.29 2.69
C VAL A 41 -43.80 -12.29 2.28
N THR A 42 -44.52 -11.20 2.58
CA THR A 42 -45.95 -11.06 2.35
C THR A 42 -46.32 -10.23 1.11
N GLU A 43 -45.41 -9.40 0.59
CA GLU A 43 -45.66 -8.50 -0.55
C GLU A 43 -44.55 -8.66 -1.62
N SER A 44 -44.87 -8.37 -2.89
CA SER A 44 -43.85 -8.28 -3.94
C SER A 44 -43.01 -7.02 -3.77
N LEU A 45 -41.68 -7.18 -3.72
CA LEU A 45 -40.75 -6.07 -3.61
C LEU A 45 -40.40 -5.51 -4.99
N PRO A 46 -40.32 -4.18 -5.16
CA PRO A 46 -39.75 -3.57 -6.36
C PRO A 46 -38.29 -4.01 -6.55
N ALA A 47 -37.93 -4.47 -7.74
CA ALA A 47 -36.59 -4.98 -8.06
C ALA A 47 -35.48 -3.93 -7.89
N ASP A 48 -35.83 -2.64 -7.99
CA ASP A 48 -34.97 -1.47 -7.82
C ASP A 48 -34.83 -1.00 -6.36
N SER A 49 -35.51 -1.66 -5.41
CA SER A 49 -35.39 -1.33 -3.99
C SER A 49 -34.16 -1.99 -3.34
N LEU A 50 -33.59 -1.33 -2.32
CA LEU A 50 -32.52 -1.89 -1.48
C LEU A 50 -32.86 -3.27 -0.90
N MET A 51 -34.15 -3.53 -0.61
CA MET A 51 -34.60 -4.86 -0.20
C MET A 51 -34.75 -5.80 -1.40
N GLY A 52 -35.33 -5.36 -2.51
CA GLY A 52 -35.53 -6.18 -3.72
C GLY A 52 -34.23 -6.65 -4.39
N SER A 53 -33.10 -6.03 -4.07
CA SER A 53 -31.76 -6.40 -4.56
C SER A 53 -30.93 -7.20 -3.56
N HIS A 54 -31.39 -7.36 -2.31
CA HIS A 54 -30.63 -8.06 -1.28
C HIS A 54 -30.72 -9.59 -1.48
N PRO A 55 -29.61 -10.35 -1.36
CA PRO A 55 -29.59 -11.81 -1.52
C PRO A 55 -30.62 -12.60 -0.69
N ARG A 56 -31.13 -12.05 0.42
CA ARG A 56 -32.13 -12.66 1.30
C ARG A 56 -33.53 -12.66 0.67
N PHE A 57 -33.79 -11.78 -0.30
CA PHE A 57 -35.12 -11.50 -0.84
C PHE A 57 -35.25 -11.79 -2.34
N ILE A 58 -34.32 -12.55 -2.93
CA ILE A 58 -34.30 -12.87 -4.37
C ILE A 58 -34.19 -14.37 -4.62
N GLY A 59 -34.75 -14.83 -5.74
CA GLY A 59 -34.59 -16.20 -6.24
C GLY A 59 -34.95 -17.30 -5.23
N GLU A 60 -34.19 -18.39 -5.25
CA GLU A 60 -34.39 -19.55 -4.35
C GLU A 60 -34.21 -19.22 -2.86
N ASN A 61 -33.43 -18.18 -2.55
CA ASN A 61 -33.23 -17.75 -1.17
C ASN A 61 -34.51 -17.18 -0.57
N LEU A 62 -35.32 -16.45 -1.33
CA LEU A 62 -36.59 -15.92 -0.84
C LEU A 62 -37.53 -17.07 -0.44
N GLU A 63 -37.64 -18.10 -1.27
CA GLU A 63 -38.51 -19.26 -0.98
C GLU A 63 -38.05 -20.03 0.26
N LYS A 64 -36.75 -20.25 0.42
CA LYS A 64 -36.19 -20.83 1.66
C LYS A 64 -36.46 -19.96 2.89
N ASN A 65 -36.23 -18.66 2.76
CA ASN A 65 -36.35 -17.72 3.87
C ASN A 65 -37.81 -17.49 4.30
N LYS A 66 -38.81 -17.70 3.43
CA LYS A 66 -40.23 -17.69 3.80
C LYS A 66 -40.58 -18.76 4.84
N VAL A 67 -39.96 -19.94 4.76
CA VAL A 67 -40.14 -21.02 5.74
C VAL A 67 -39.60 -20.60 7.11
N LEU A 68 -38.41 -19.99 7.12
CA LEU A 68 -37.80 -19.45 8.34
C LEU A 68 -38.64 -18.34 8.97
N TYR A 69 -39.16 -17.42 8.16
CA TYR A 69 -40.07 -16.38 8.63
C TYR A 69 -41.34 -16.98 9.25
N THR A 70 -41.94 -17.99 8.61
CA THR A 70 -43.16 -18.64 9.12
C THR A 70 -42.92 -19.31 10.47
N ARG A 71 -41.81 -20.04 10.60
CA ARG A 71 -41.38 -20.63 11.88
C ARG A 71 -41.22 -19.56 12.96
N PHE A 72 -40.54 -18.47 12.63
CA PHE A 72 -40.31 -17.36 13.54
C PHE A 72 -41.60 -16.62 13.93
N ALA A 73 -42.53 -16.45 13.00
CA ALA A 73 -43.82 -15.82 13.25
C ALA A 73 -44.70 -16.66 14.19
N ASN A 74 -44.68 -17.99 14.06
CA ASN A 74 -45.35 -18.88 14.99
C ASN A 74 -44.76 -18.77 16.41
N LEU A 75 -43.43 -18.63 16.49
CA LEU A 75 -42.75 -18.41 17.77
C LEU A 75 -43.15 -17.07 18.38
N ALA A 76 -43.19 -15.99 17.60
CA ALA A 76 -43.65 -14.68 18.07
C ALA A 76 -45.10 -14.74 18.62
N ALA A 77 -45.99 -15.46 17.93
CA ALA A 77 -47.34 -15.68 18.38
C ALA A 77 -47.43 -16.47 19.71
N LYS A 78 -46.56 -17.47 19.93
CA LYS A 78 -46.44 -18.19 21.20
C LYS A 78 -46.10 -17.26 22.37
N HIS A 79 -45.32 -16.21 22.11
CA HIS A 79 -44.98 -15.16 23.08
C HIS A 79 -45.98 -13.99 23.10
N GLY A 80 -47.11 -14.08 22.39
CA GLY A 80 -48.14 -13.04 22.36
C GLY A 80 -47.66 -11.72 21.73
N CYS A 81 -46.65 -11.77 20.85
CA CYS A 81 -46.04 -10.58 20.26
C CYS A 81 -45.89 -10.72 18.74
N THR A 82 -45.49 -9.63 18.08
CA THR A 82 -45.19 -9.59 16.65
C THR A 82 -43.75 -10.04 16.38
N PRO A 83 -43.43 -10.50 15.16
CA PRO A 83 -42.06 -10.89 14.83
C PRO A 83 -41.01 -9.79 15.06
N PRO A 84 -41.26 -8.50 14.74
CA PRO A 84 -40.33 -7.43 15.10
C PRO A 84 -40.12 -7.29 16.61
N GLN A 85 -41.19 -7.47 17.41
CA GLN A 85 -41.10 -7.40 18.87
C GLN A 85 -40.26 -8.54 19.42
N LEU A 86 -40.47 -9.77 18.95
CA LEU A 86 -39.69 -10.93 19.39
C LEU A 86 -38.21 -10.77 19.05
N ALA A 87 -37.89 -10.28 17.84
CA ALA A 87 -36.51 -10.07 17.40
C ALA A 87 -35.80 -8.99 18.24
N LEU A 88 -36.49 -7.88 18.56
CA LEU A 88 -35.93 -6.84 19.41
C LEU A 88 -35.79 -7.28 20.87
N ALA A 89 -36.77 -8.00 21.40
CA ALA A 89 -36.73 -8.54 22.75
C ALA A 89 -35.56 -9.52 22.94
N TRP A 90 -35.32 -10.38 21.95
CA TRP A 90 -34.17 -11.27 21.93
C TRP A 90 -32.84 -10.51 21.95
N LEU A 91 -32.74 -9.42 21.19
CA LEU A 91 -31.53 -8.61 21.11
C LEU A 91 -31.26 -7.82 22.39
N LEU A 92 -32.33 -7.29 23.01
CA LEU A 92 -32.25 -6.63 24.32
C LEU A 92 -31.86 -7.61 25.44
N HIS A 93 -32.15 -8.90 25.28
CA HIS A 93 -31.74 -9.93 26.23
C HIS A 93 -30.23 -10.24 26.17
N GLN A 94 -29.52 -9.79 25.14
CA GLN A 94 -28.09 -10.07 24.98
C GLN A 94 -27.25 -9.36 26.04
N GLY A 95 -27.72 -8.23 26.56
CA GLY A 95 -27.12 -7.52 27.68
C GLY A 95 -27.50 -6.03 27.72
N ASP A 96 -27.34 -5.39 28.87
CA ASP A 96 -27.60 -3.96 29.07
C ASP A 96 -26.63 -3.07 28.27
N ASP A 97 -25.54 -3.65 27.76
CA ASP A 97 -24.57 -3.05 26.87
C ASP A 97 -25.03 -3.00 25.39
N VAL A 98 -26.20 -3.56 25.06
CA VAL A 98 -26.73 -3.65 23.69
C VAL A 98 -27.88 -2.68 23.47
N VAL A 99 -27.70 -1.76 22.51
CA VAL A 99 -28.70 -0.74 22.15
C VAL A 99 -29.14 -0.91 20.68
N PRO A 100 -30.34 -1.47 20.43
CA PRO A 100 -30.88 -1.58 19.08
C PRO A 100 -31.40 -0.26 18.52
N ILE A 101 -31.09 0.01 17.24
CA ILE A 101 -31.64 1.15 16.47
C ILE A 101 -32.51 0.65 15.30
N PRO A 102 -33.75 0.16 15.55
CA PRO A 102 -34.57 -0.49 14.53
C PRO A 102 -35.01 0.40 13.37
N GLY A 103 -35.01 1.73 13.53
CA GLY A 103 -35.33 2.71 12.49
C GLY A 103 -36.75 2.59 11.93
N THR A 104 -37.56 3.64 12.02
CA THR A 104 -38.88 3.61 11.36
C THR A 104 -39.42 5.00 11.04
N THR A 105 -40.17 5.09 9.95
CA THR A 105 -40.90 6.30 9.53
C THR A 105 -42.38 6.26 9.90
N LYS A 106 -42.87 5.15 10.49
CA LYS A 106 -44.29 4.95 10.82
C LYS A 106 -44.50 4.87 12.33
N ILE A 107 -45.39 5.71 12.87
CA ILE A 107 -45.73 5.76 14.31
C ILE A 107 -46.18 4.38 14.84
N LYS A 108 -46.98 3.64 14.06
CA LYS A 108 -47.41 2.27 14.44
C LYS A 108 -46.22 1.35 14.72
N ASN A 109 -45.18 1.42 13.90
CA ASN A 109 -43.99 0.59 14.06
C ASN A 109 -43.11 1.09 15.22
N LEU A 110 -43.08 2.41 15.46
CA LEU A 110 -42.39 2.96 16.64
C LEU A 110 -43.01 2.42 17.93
N ASN A 111 -44.34 2.45 18.04
CA ASN A 111 -45.05 1.90 19.19
C ASN A 111 -44.82 0.40 19.33
N ALA A 112 -44.85 -0.36 18.23
CA ALA A 112 -44.57 -1.79 18.25
C ALA A 112 -43.12 -2.08 18.72
N ASN A 113 -42.14 -1.27 18.30
CA ASN A 113 -40.76 -1.40 18.75
C ASN A 113 -40.63 -1.12 20.26
N ILE A 114 -41.29 -0.08 20.78
CA ILE A 114 -41.26 0.23 22.22
C ILE A 114 -41.84 -0.92 23.04
N GLN A 115 -42.94 -1.52 22.57
CA GLN A 115 -43.58 -2.68 23.21
C GLN A 115 -42.69 -3.93 23.26
N SER A 116 -41.58 -4.00 22.51
CA SER A 116 -40.62 -5.11 22.65
C SER A 116 -39.98 -5.17 24.05
N LEU A 117 -39.90 -4.04 24.76
CA LEU A 117 -39.39 -3.96 26.14
C LEU A 117 -40.26 -4.72 27.14
N GLU A 118 -41.53 -4.98 26.80
CA GLU A 118 -42.48 -5.69 27.66
C GLU A 118 -42.45 -7.21 27.44
N VAL A 119 -41.78 -7.69 26.39
CA VAL A 119 -41.67 -9.11 26.06
C VAL A 119 -40.63 -9.76 26.98
N LYS A 120 -41.10 -10.65 27.85
CA LYS A 120 -40.24 -11.40 28.77
C LYS A 120 -39.81 -12.72 28.13
N LEU A 121 -38.51 -12.96 28.12
CA LEU A 121 -37.90 -14.18 27.58
C LEU A 121 -37.12 -14.90 28.69
N THR A 122 -37.25 -16.22 28.78
CA THR A 122 -36.35 -17.06 29.58
C THR A 122 -35.08 -17.39 28.78
N PRO A 123 -34.01 -17.89 29.42
CA PRO A 123 -32.82 -18.37 28.70
C PRO A 123 -33.14 -19.45 27.64
N GLU A 124 -34.12 -20.31 27.91
CA GLU A 124 -34.59 -21.32 26.96
C GLU A 124 -35.28 -20.68 25.76
N ASP A 125 -36.11 -19.65 25.98
CA ASP A 125 -36.75 -18.90 24.90
C ASP A 125 -35.68 -18.24 24.01
N VAL A 126 -34.66 -17.61 24.61
CA VAL A 126 -33.57 -16.95 23.88
C VAL A 126 -32.86 -17.93 22.95
N LYS A 127 -32.62 -19.16 23.42
CA LYS A 127 -32.03 -20.22 22.62
C LYS A 127 -32.98 -20.71 21.53
N GLU A 128 -34.26 -20.96 21.85
CA GLU A 128 -35.29 -21.40 20.88
C GLU A 128 -35.45 -20.37 19.74
N ILE A 129 -35.40 -19.09 20.08
CA ILE A 129 -35.48 -17.97 19.13
C ILE A 129 -34.24 -17.93 18.22
N ALA A 130 -33.04 -18.11 18.76
CA ALA A 130 -31.82 -18.22 17.95
C ALA A 130 -31.89 -19.42 16.99
N ASP A 131 -32.26 -20.59 17.49
CA ASP A 131 -32.36 -21.84 16.71
C ASP A 131 -33.47 -21.81 15.64
N ALA A 132 -34.40 -20.86 15.73
CA ALA A 132 -35.43 -20.64 14.72
C ALA A 132 -34.86 -20.13 13.38
N ILE A 133 -33.72 -19.42 13.43
CA ILE A 133 -33.01 -18.87 12.27
C ILE A 133 -31.59 -19.46 12.29
N PRO A 134 -31.33 -20.62 11.69
CA PRO A 134 -29.99 -21.22 11.74
C PRO A 134 -28.98 -20.36 10.98
N LEU A 135 -27.76 -20.27 11.51
CA LEU A 135 -26.60 -19.80 10.75
C LEU A 135 -26.26 -20.87 9.71
N GLU A 136 -26.94 -20.88 8.56
CA GLU A 136 -26.42 -21.61 7.41
C GLU A 136 -25.11 -20.94 6.97
N ASN A 137 -24.16 -21.71 6.41
CA ASN A 137 -22.85 -21.26 5.90
C ASN A 137 -22.97 -20.23 4.76
N TYR A 138 -23.59 -19.09 5.01
CA TYR A 138 -23.24 -17.84 4.37
C TYR A 138 -21.89 -17.47 4.94
N SER A 139 -20.84 -17.93 4.25
CA SER A 139 -19.45 -17.65 4.57
C SER A 139 -19.32 -16.22 5.06
N ILE A 140 -18.64 -16.05 6.20
CA ILE A 140 -18.16 -14.79 6.81
C ILE A 140 -17.74 -13.73 5.76
N THR A 141 -17.32 -14.18 4.57
CA THR A 141 -17.10 -13.40 3.35
C THR A 141 -18.23 -12.44 2.94
N LEU A 142 -19.52 -12.73 3.14
CA LEU A 142 -20.61 -11.86 2.65
C LEU A 142 -20.99 -10.74 3.63
N VAL A 143 -20.97 -10.99 4.94
CA VAL A 143 -21.23 -9.96 5.96
C VAL A 143 -20.02 -9.02 6.08
N LEU A 144 -18.79 -9.51 5.96
CA LEU A 144 -17.61 -8.66 5.84
C LEU A 144 -17.61 -7.80 4.55
N ASN A 145 -18.28 -8.26 3.48
CA ASN A 145 -18.41 -7.49 2.23
C ASN A 145 -19.59 -6.50 2.25
N SER A 146 -20.67 -6.76 3.00
CA SER A 146 -21.85 -5.88 3.10
C SER A 146 -21.80 -4.91 4.27
N MET A 147 -21.04 -5.23 5.32
CA MET A 147 -20.49 -4.22 6.19
C MET A 147 -19.53 -3.37 5.36
N LYS A 148 -20.08 -2.32 4.74
CA LYS A 148 -19.46 -1.02 4.93
C LYS A 148 -19.44 -0.76 6.44
N ILE A 149 -18.55 -1.43 7.17
CA ILE A 149 -17.63 -0.66 7.98
C ILE A 149 -17.18 0.36 6.96
N THR A 150 -17.72 1.59 7.02
CA THR A 150 -16.87 2.72 6.78
C THR A 150 -15.68 2.37 7.63
N GLU A 151 -14.69 1.76 6.99
CA GLU A 151 -13.33 1.88 7.36
C GLU A 151 -13.23 3.40 7.55
N HIS A 152 -13.49 3.85 8.78
CA HIS A 152 -12.43 4.48 9.53
C HIS A 152 -11.28 3.46 9.52
N THR A 153 -10.71 3.22 8.32
CA THR A 153 -9.30 3.24 8.11
C THR A 153 -8.97 4.47 8.92
N PHE A 154 -8.32 4.25 10.06
CA PHE A 154 -7.32 5.19 10.46
C PHE A 154 -6.54 5.44 9.19
N GLN A 155 -6.90 6.53 8.49
CA GLN A 155 -6.24 6.92 7.28
C GLN A 155 -4.84 7.19 7.80
N ILE A 156 -3.93 6.26 7.52
CA ILE A 156 -2.59 6.35 8.03
C ILE A 156 -2.07 7.66 7.50
N GLN A 157 -1.92 8.64 8.40
CA GLN A 157 -1.34 9.90 8.04
C GLN A 157 0.11 9.61 7.71
N ILE A 158 0.48 9.74 6.44
CA ILE A 158 1.83 9.46 6.01
C ILE A 158 2.73 10.53 6.66
N PRO A 159 3.67 10.13 7.54
CA PRO A 159 4.54 11.08 8.20
C PRO A 159 5.39 11.83 7.18
N ARG A 160 5.75 13.07 7.50
CA ARG A 160 6.76 13.80 6.75
C ARG A 160 8.10 13.66 7.44
N VAL A 161 9.17 13.57 6.65
CA VAL A 161 10.55 13.47 7.14
C VAL A 161 11.44 14.43 6.38
N LYS A 162 12.41 15.01 7.10
CA LYS A 162 13.51 15.73 6.47
C LYS A 162 14.46 14.73 5.85
N LEU A 163 14.77 14.91 4.57
CA LEU A 163 15.64 14.01 3.83
C LEU A 163 16.94 14.74 3.50
N GLY A 164 17.99 14.41 4.23
CA GLY A 164 19.23 15.19 4.27
C GLY A 164 19.09 16.47 5.11
N THR A 165 20.12 17.31 5.06
CA THR A 165 20.24 18.52 5.90
C THR A 165 19.91 19.83 5.20
N GLN A 166 19.63 19.80 3.89
CA GLN A 166 19.49 21.00 3.06
C GLN A 166 18.07 21.62 3.09
N GLY A 167 17.12 20.96 3.77
CA GLY A 167 15.75 21.45 3.92
C GLY A 167 14.69 20.73 3.09
N LEU A 168 15.08 19.71 2.31
CA LEU A 168 14.11 18.84 1.64
C LEU A 168 13.27 18.08 2.68
N GLU A 169 11.95 18.16 2.54
CA GLU A 169 11.01 17.42 3.36
C GLU A 169 10.05 16.65 2.46
N VAL A 170 9.89 15.35 2.72
CA VAL A 170 9.13 14.41 1.87
C VAL A 170 8.17 13.57 2.71
N SER A 171 7.23 12.90 2.06
CA SER A 171 6.50 11.80 2.69
C SER A 171 7.45 10.63 3.01
N LYS A 172 7.31 10.00 4.20
CA LYS A 172 8.14 8.88 4.66
C LYS A 172 8.09 7.66 3.73
N LEU A 173 7.03 7.56 2.94
CA LEU A 173 6.89 6.65 1.83
C LEU A 173 6.78 7.47 0.54
N GLY A 174 7.67 7.25 -0.41
CA GLY A 174 7.58 7.84 -1.75
C GLY A 174 6.96 6.88 -2.76
N PHE A 175 6.84 7.32 -4.01
CA PHE A 175 6.29 6.52 -5.11
C PHE A 175 7.27 6.48 -6.30
N GLY A 176 7.71 5.28 -6.66
CA GLY A 176 8.53 5.06 -7.86
C GLY A 176 7.67 4.92 -9.12
N CYS A 177 7.83 5.84 -10.06
CA CYS A 177 7.01 5.95 -11.27
C CYS A 177 7.40 4.96 -12.38
N LEU A 178 8.56 4.31 -12.30
CA LEU A 178 9.10 3.39 -13.31
C LEU A 178 8.06 2.38 -13.82
N GLY A 179 7.34 1.73 -12.90
CA GLY A 179 6.37 0.69 -13.25
C GLY A 179 5.19 1.18 -14.09
N LEU A 180 4.97 2.49 -14.20
CA LEU A 180 3.84 3.04 -14.95
C LEU A 180 4.10 3.10 -16.47
N SER A 181 5.36 3.24 -16.93
CA SER A 181 5.68 3.38 -18.37
C SER A 181 6.35 2.16 -18.99
N GLY A 182 6.35 1.03 -18.28
CA GLY A 182 6.75 -0.27 -18.84
C GLY A 182 8.27 -0.47 -18.93
N ILE A 183 8.78 -1.33 -18.05
CA ILE A 183 10.09 -2.03 -18.09
C ILE A 183 9.93 -3.36 -17.33
N LEU A 184 9.26 -3.30 -16.17
CA LEU A 184 8.98 -4.44 -15.29
C LEU A 184 7.58 -5.08 -15.52
N ASN A 185 6.78 -4.47 -16.40
CA ASN A 185 5.40 -4.85 -16.71
C ASN A 185 4.94 -4.16 -18.01
N ILE A 186 3.75 -4.53 -18.47
CA ILE A 186 3.08 -3.85 -19.59
C ILE A 186 2.86 -2.36 -19.20
N PRO A 187 3.25 -1.41 -20.07
CA PRO A 187 3.07 0.02 -19.80
C PRO A 187 1.59 0.34 -19.56
N GLN A 188 1.32 1.29 -18.65
CA GLN A 188 -0.01 1.83 -18.43
C GLN A 188 -0.30 2.92 -19.45
N SER A 189 -1.59 3.20 -19.70
CA SER A 189 -1.96 4.45 -20.36
C SER A 189 -1.62 5.64 -19.45
N HIS A 190 -1.38 6.81 -20.04
CA HIS A 190 -1.12 8.02 -19.25
C HIS A 190 -2.28 8.33 -18.30
N GLU A 191 -3.53 8.08 -18.71
CA GLU A 191 -4.71 8.31 -17.88
C GLU A 191 -4.71 7.43 -16.62
N ALA A 192 -4.41 6.14 -16.78
CA ALA A 192 -4.32 5.21 -15.65
C ALA A 192 -3.16 5.57 -14.73
N GLY A 193 -1.97 5.87 -15.29
CA GLY A 193 -0.81 6.29 -14.51
C GLY A 193 -1.06 7.60 -13.75
N CYS A 194 -1.65 8.62 -14.39
CA CYS A 194 -2.05 9.86 -13.73
C CYS A 194 -3.04 9.62 -12.60
N SER A 195 -4.02 8.73 -12.80
CA SER A 195 -5.00 8.38 -11.77
C SER A 195 -4.34 7.74 -10.54
N ILE A 196 -3.34 6.88 -10.74
CA ILE A 196 -2.58 6.27 -9.64
C ILE A 196 -1.77 7.33 -8.88
N LEU A 197 -1.09 8.24 -9.58
CA LEU A 197 -0.30 9.30 -8.93
C LEU A 197 -1.18 10.27 -8.15
N LYS A 198 -2.36 10.62 -8.68
CA LYS A 198 -3.35 11.43 -7.96
C LYS A 198 -3.84 10.71 -6.70
N GLU A 199 -4.12 9.42 -6.79
CA GLU A 199 -4.53 8.64 -5.62
C GLU A 199 -3.41 8.50 -4.59
N ALA A 200 -2.15 8.35 -5.01
CA ALA A 200 -0.99 8.38 -4.13
C ALA A 200 -0.90 9.72 -3.38
N PHE A 201 -1.04 10.85 -4.11
CA PHE A 201 -1.07 12.18 -3.51
C PHE A 201 -2.22 12.36 -2.52
N ASN A 202 -3.44 11.95 -2.90
CA ASN A 202 -4.62 12.06 -2.04
C ASN A 202 -4.49 11.26 -0.73
N LYS A 203 -3.64 10.23 -0.70
CA LYS A 203 -3.32 9.46 0.51
C LYS A 203 -2.12 10.01 1.29
N GLY A 204 -1.51 11.10 0.84
CA GLY A 204 -0.41 11.78 1.53
C GLY A 204 0.99 11.47 1.01
N ILE A 205 1.14 10.73 -0.11
CA ILE A 205 2.45 10.55 -0.74
C ILE A 205 2.75 11.78 -1.58
N THR A 206 3.80 12.51 -1.20
CA THR A 206 4.21 13.73 -1.89
C THR A 206 5.53 13.58 -2.63
N PHE A 207 6.29 12.50 -2.41
CA PHE A 207 7.58 12.28 -3.05
C PHE A 207 7.47 11.33 -4.24
N PHE A 208 7.60 11.86 -5.45
CA PHE A 208 7.48 11.10 -6.71
C PHE A 208 8.84 11.00 -7.40
N ASP A 209 9.26 9.78 -7.71
CA ASP A 209 10.55 9.48 -8.31
C ASP A 209 10.37 8.95 -9.75
N THR A 210 10.98 9.63 -10.73
CA THR A 210 11.00 9.26 -12.15
C THR A 210 12.41 9.36 -12.72
N SER A 211 12.59 9.25 -14.04
CA SER A 211 13.86 9.41 -14.77
C SER A 211 13.58 9.65 -16.24
N ASP A 212 14.47 10.39 -16.91
CA ASP A 212 14.51 10.53 -18.36
C ASP A 212 14.55 9.19 -19.14
N LEU A 213 15.13 8.15 -18.55
CA LEU A 213 15.21 6.80 -19.10
C LEU A 213 13.89 6.01 -19.04
N TYR A 214 12.94 6.41 -18.20
CA TYR A 214 11.75 5.59 -17.95
C TYR A 214 10.73 5.74 -19.09
N GLY A 215 10.39 4.61 -19.72
CA GLY A 215 9.56 4.57 -20.93
C GLY A 215 10.34 4.96 -22.19
N HIS A 216 9.67 4.95 -23.34
CA HIS A 216 10.29 5.34 -24.60
C HIS A 216 10.45 6.87 -24.66
N GLU A 217 11.65 7.38 -24.92
CA GLU A 217 11.93 8.83 -25.06
C GLU A 217 11.43 9.69 -23.87
N GLY A 218 11.56 9.19 -22.64
CA GLY A 218 11.14 9.91 -21.44
C GLY A 218 9.62 10.00 -21.25
N ASP A 219 8.86 9.07 -21.85
CA ASP A 219 7.40 8.99 -21.74
C ASP A 219 6.89 9.04 -20.28
N ASN A 220 7.64 8.46 -19.33
CA ASN A 220 7.26 8.51 -17.92
C ASN A 220 7.28 9.92 -17.35
N GLU A 221 8.26 10.75 -17.72
CA GLU A 221 8.31 12.16 -17.32
C GLU A 221 7.13 12.93 -17.92
N ILE A 222 6.78 12.67 -19.18
CA ILE A 222 5.61 13.29 -19.84
C ILE A 222 4.31 12.92 -19.11
N MET A 223 4.17 11.65 -18.72
CA MET A 223 3.02 11.19 -17.94
C MET A 223 2.98 11.82 -16.54
N VAL A 224 4.12 11.84 -15.83
CA VAL A 224 4.21 12.48 -14.51
C VAL A 224 3.87 13.97 -14.61
N GLY A 225 4.37 14.68 -15.62
CA GLY A 225 4.02 16.08 -15.89
C GLY A 225 2.52 16.30 -16.08
N LYS A 226 1.85 15.44 -16.85
CA LYS A 226 0.38 15.46 -17.00
C LYS A 226 -0.36 15.25 -15.67
N ALA A 227 0.18 14.43 -14.77
CA ALA A 227 -0.39 14.24 -13.44
C ALA A 227 -0.17 15.48 -12.55
N LEU A 228 1.03 16.08 -12.59
CA LEU A 228 1.39 17.25 -11.79
C LEU A 228 0.53 18.48 -12.14
N LYS A 229 0.10 18.65 -13.39
CA LYS A 229 -0.86 19.70 -13.78
C LYS A 229 -2.22 19.61 -13.06
N GLN A 230 -2.54 18.45 -12.51
CA GLN A 230 -3.78 18.18 -11.78
C GLN A 230 -3.59 18.18 -10.26
N LEU A 231 -2.38 18.49 -9.79
CA LEU A 231 -1.99 18.49 -8.38
C LEU A 231 -1.41 19.86 -8.00
N PRO A 232 -1.45 20.24 -6.71
CA PRO A 232 -0.71 21.40 -6.23
C PRO A 232 0.80 21.14 -6.33
N ARG A 233 1.44 21.63 -7.40
CA ARG A 233 2.85 21.36 -7.74
C ARG A 233 3.79 21.65 -6.57
N GLU A 234 3.55 22.70 -5.81
CA GLU A 234 4.34 23.13 -4.66
C GLU A 234 4.30 22.16 -3.47
N GLN A 235 3.30 21.27 -3.42
CA GLN A 235 3.19 20.24 -2.38
C GLN A 235 3.83 18.92 -2.78
N VAL A 236 4.18 18.74 -4.06
CA VAL A 236 4.85 17.55 -4.57
C VAL A 236 6.36 17.78 -4.61
N GLN A 237 7.13 16.85 -4.05
CA GLN A 237 8.57 16.79 -4.18
C GLN A 237 8.88 15.88 -5.37
N LEU A 238 9.27 16.48 -6.49
CA LEU A 238 9.55 15.77 -7.72
C LEU A 238 11.04 15.42 -7.82
N ALA A 239 11.33 14.12 -7.89
CA ALA A 239 12.65 13.59 -8.18
C ALA A 239 12.73 13.07 -9.62
N THR A 240 13.76 13.48 -10.37
CA THR A 240 14.10 12.85 -11.66
C THR A 240 15.61 12.75 -11.83
N LYS A 241 16.06 12.05 -12.87
CA LYS A 241 17.44 11.62 -13.04
C LYS A 241 17.90 11.78 -14.48
N PHE A 242 19.22 11.74 -14.67
CA PHE A 242 19.85 11.80 -15.98
C PHE A 242 21.08 10.90 -16.11
N GLY A 243 21.62 10.83 -17.32
CA GLY A 243 22.99 10.35 -17.55
C GLY A 243 23.08 8.88 -17.96
N LEU A 244 22.05 8.08 -17.70
CA LEU A 244 22.02 6.68 -18.09
C LEU A 244 21.39 6.52 -19.48
N ILE A 245 22.14 5.97 -20.42
CA ILE A 245 21.73 5.76 -21.80
C ILE A 245 21.72 4.25 -22.07
N ILE A 246 20.62 3.76 -22.64
CA ILE A 246 20.50 2.40 -23.16
C ILE A 246 20.29 2.52 -24.67
N SER A 247 21.23 2.02 -25.45
CA SER A 247 21.14 2.00 -26.91
C SER A 247 20.22 0.87 -27.41
N GLU A 248 19.87 0.91 -28.69
CA GLU A 248 18.98 -0.08 -29.32
C GLU A 248 19.52 -1.53 -29.26
N ASP A 249 20.85 -1.69 -29.19
CA ASP A 249 21.54 -2.97 -29.00
C ASP A 249 21.67 -3.38 -27.52
N PHE A 250 20.89 -2.73 -26.64
CA PHE A 250 20.87 -2.94 -25.19
C PHE A 250 22.21 -2.70 -24.50
N GLN A 251 23.12 -1.94 -25.11
CA GLN A 251 24.33 -1.50 -24.44
C GLN A 251 24.03 -0.32 -23.51
N CYS A 252 24.65 -0.39 -22.34
CA CYS A 252 24.52 0.64 -21.33
C CYS A 252 25.74 1.55 -21.35
N HIS A 253 25.48 2.85 -21.43
CA HIS A 253 26.45 3.93 -21.37
C HIS A 253 26.04 4.95 -20.32
N VAL A 254 27.02 5.59 -19.69
CA VAL A 254 26.78 6.65 -18.71
C VAL A 254 27.52 7.90 -19.16
N LYS A 255 26.85 9.04 -19.10
CA LYS A 255 27.42 10.34 -19.48
C LYS A 255 27.14 11.38 -18.40
N GLY A 256 28.21 11.92 -17.83
CA GLY A 256 28.19 12.88 -16.73
C GLY A 256 28.86 14.21 -17.08
N THR A 257 29.14 14.48 -18.36
CA THR A 257 29.77 15.73 -18.78
C THR A 257 28.86 16.93 -18.50
N PRO A 258 29.40 18.10 -18.12
CA PRO A 258 28.61 19.30 -17.82
C PRO A 258 27.57 19.64 -18.90
N GLU A 259 27.95 19.58 -20.18
CA GLU A 259 27.05 19.92 -21.29
C GLU A 259 25.85 18.97 -21.36
N TYR A 260 26.06 17.70 -21.04
CA TYR A 260 25.01 16.69 -21.07
C TYR A 260 24.10 16.78 -19.84
N VAL A 261 24.67 17.04 -18.66
CA VAL A 261 23.91 17.35 -17.43
C VAL A 261 22.92 18.48 -17.71
N ARG A 262 23.41 19.58 -18.30
CA ARG A 262 22.60 20.73 -18.68
C ARG A 262 21.49 20.34 -19.65
N GLN A 263 21.86 19.69 -20.76
CA GLN A 263 20.91 19.28 -21.79
C GLN A 263 19.77 18.43 -21.19
N CYS A 264 20.11 17.38 -20.43
CA CYS A 264 19.12 16.51 -19.80
C CYS A 264 18.21 17.27 -18.84
N CYS A 265 18.71 18.24 -18.09
CA CYS A 265 17.90 19.03 -17.17
C CYS A 265 16.86 19.87 -17.92
N GLU A 266 17.27 20.58 -18.96
CA GLU A 266 16.36 21.40 -19.78
C GLU A 266 15.29 20.53 -20.46
N GLU A 267 15.68 19.37 -20.98
CA GLU A 267 14.75 18.44 -21.60
C GLU A 267 13.76 17.82 -20.60
N SER A 268 14.24 17.49 -19.39
CA SER A 268 13.39 16.95 -18.32
C SER A 268 12.36 17.99 -17.87
N LEU A 269 12.78 19.25 -17.64
CA LEU A 269 11.87 20.36 -17.33
C LEU A 269 10.77 20.52 -18.40
N LYS A 270 11.15 20.40 -19.68
CA LYS A 270 10.21 20.47 -20.80
C LYS A 270 9.24 19.26 -20.85
N ARG A 271 9.74 18.04 -20.66
CA ARG A 271 8.89 16.82 -20.67
C ARG A 271 7.91 16.83 -19.49
N LEU A 272 8.38 17.20 -18.31
CA LEU A 272 7.59 17.34 -17.09
C LEU A 272 6.66 18.56 -17.13
N ASP A 273 6.97 19.55 -17.96
CA ASP A 273 6.28 20.83 -18.07
C ASP A 273 6.20 21.56 -16.71
N VAL A 274 7.36 21.72 -16.08
CA VAL A 274 7.54 22.39 -14.78
C VAL A 274 8.69 23.39 -14.84
N ASP A 275 8.61 24.44 -14.03
CA ASP A 275 9.67 25.46 -13.96
C ASP A 275 10.90 25.01 -13.16
N TYR A 276 10.72 24.04 -12.26
CA TYR A 276 11.81 23.50 -11.42
C TYR A 276 11.58 22.03 -11.08
N ILE A 277 12.69 21.33 -10.81
CA ILE A 277 12.75 19.98 -10.23
C ILE A 277 13.18 20.10 -8.78
N ASP A 278 12.54 19.36 -7.85
CA ASP A 278 12.94 19.43 -6.45
C ASP A 278 14.28 18.72 -6.24
N LEU A 279 14.43 17.50 -6.75
CA LEU A 279 15.61 16.69 -6.52
C LEU A 279 16.11 16.04 -7.81
N TYR A 280 17.37 16.29 -8.16
CA TYR A 280 17.94 15.83 -9.43
C TYR A 280 19.19 14.97 -9.22
N TYR A 281 19.27 13.86 -9.94
CA TYR A 281 20.30 12.84 -9.77
C TYR A 281 21.06 12.53 -11.06
N PRO A 282 22.39 12.35 -11.04
CA PRO A 282 23.00 11.40 -11.96
C PRO A 282 22.47 10.00 -11.59
N HIS A 283 21.80 9.35 -12.54
CA HIS A 283 21.15 8.05 -12.36
C HIS A 283 22.20 6.93 -12.15
N ARG A 284 23.35 7.07 -12.82
CA ARG A 284 24.56 6.29 -12.63
C ARG A 284 25.75 7.24 -12.71
N ILE A 285 26.87 6.83 -12.13
CA ILE A 285 28.10 7.63 -12.12
C ILE A 285 28.90 7.37 -13.40
N ASP A 286 29.26 8.44 -14.09
CA ASP A 286 30.18 8.39 -15.23
C ASP A 286 31.61 8.22 -14.70
N THR A 287 32.19 7.05 -14.93
CA THR A 287 33.55 6.72 -14.46
C THR A 287 34.65 7.32 -15.34
N THR A 288 34.31 8.09 -16.37
CA THR A 288 35.27 8.73 -17.29
C THR A 288 35.44 10.23 -17.02
N VAL A 289 34.58 10.83 -16.19
CA VAL A 289 34.57 12.26 -15.87
C VAL A 289 34.79 12.43 -14.35
N PRO A 290 35.65 13.34 -13.89
CA PRO A 290 35.76 13.65 -12.47
C PRO A 290 34.41 14.12 -11.91
N ILE A 291 33.97 13.54 -10.79
CA ILE A 291 32.65 13.87 -10.22
C ILE A 291 32.49 15.37 -9.93
N GLU A 292 33.58 16.06 -9.64
CA GLU A 292 33.60 17.51 -9.39
C GLU A 292 33.14 18.33 -10.60
N GLU A 293 33.36 17.85 -11.83
CA GLU A 293 32.90 18.53 -13.04
C GLU A 293 31.39 18.42 -13.21
N THR A 294 30.85 17.21 -13.05
CA THR A 294 29.40 16.97 -13.03
C THR A 294 28.72 17.80 -11.95
N MET A 295 29.28 17.80 -10.74
CA MET A 295 28.75 18.55 -9.60
C MET A 295 28.85 20.07 -9.77
N ALA A 296 29.89 20.56 -10.46
CA ALA A 296 30.01 21.99 -10.77
C ALA A 296 28.84 22.46 -11.65
N GLU A 297 28.38 21.66 -12.61
CA GLU A 297 27.23 22.01 -13.43
C GLU A 297 25.91 21.89 -12.66
N LEU A 298 25.72 20.83 -11.86
CA LEU A 298 24.55 20.71 -11.00
C LEU A 298 24.43 21.89 -10.02
N LYS A 299 25.55 22.37 -9.47
CA LYS A 299 25.58 23.58 -8.64
C LYS A 299 25.11 24.83 -9.37
N LYS A 300 25.42 24.98 -10.67
CA LYS A 300 24.90 26.09 -11.48
C LYS A 300 23.39 25.96 -11.65
N LEU A 301 22.89 24.76 -11.95
CA LEU A 301 21.45 24.48 -12.04
C LEU A 301 20.70 24.82 -10.75
N VAL A 302 21.30 24.56 -9.58
CA VAL A 302 20.77 25.00 -8.28
C VAL A 302 20.70 26.53 -8.20
N ASN A 303 21.80 27.21 -8.51
CA ASN A 303 21.88 28.67 -8.44
C ASN A 303 20.90 29.37 -9.39
N GLU A 304 20.59 28.74 -10.53
CA GLU A 304 19.59 29.21 -11.50
C GLU A 304 18.15 28.89 -11.11
N GLY A 305 17.93 28.10 -10.04
CA GLY A 305 16.61 27.70 -9.57
C GLY A 305 15.93 26.61 -10.41
N LYS A 306 16.63 26.01 -11.36
CA LYS A 306 16.12 24.92 -12.22
C LYS A 306 15.97 23.61 -11.44
N ILE A 307 16.88 23.38 -10.50
CA ILE A 307 16.79 22.29 -9.52
C ILE A 307 16.92 22.87 -8.11
N ARG A 308 16.32 22.24 -7.10
CA ARG A 308 16.45 22.70 -5.70
C ARG A 308 17.52 21.93 -4.92
N TYR A 309 17.58 20.63 -5.13
CA TYR A 309 18.43 19.70 -4.39
C TYR A 309 19.15 18.76 -5.35
N ILE A 310 20.36 18.35 -4.96
CA ILE A 310 21.15 17.37 -5.69
C ILE A 310 21.16 16.06 -4.92
N GLY A 311 20.87 14.96 -5.61
CA GLY A 311 21.13 13.62 -5.10
C GLY A 311 22.16 12.89 -5.96
N LEU A 312 22.63 11.74 -5.49
CA LEU A 312 23.41 10.79 -6.29
C LEU A 312 22.70 9.44 -6.31
N SER A 313 22.81 8.69 -7.41
CA SER A 313 22.32 7.30 -7.47
C SER A 313 23.51 6.39 -7.73
N GLU A 314 23.61 5.32 -6.95
CA GLU A 314 24.59 4.25 -7.18
C GLU A 314 26.06 4.74 -7.21
N ALA A 315 26.39 5.66 -6.29
CA ALA A 315 27.74 6.17 -6.04
C ALA A 315 28.42 5.46 -4.85
N ASN A 316 29.73 5.24 -4.92
CA ASN A 316 30.51 4.76 -3.77
C ASN A 316 30.90 5.87 -2.80
N VAL A 317 31.51 5.46 -1.68
CA VAL A 317 32.01 6.32 -0.60
C VAL A 317 32.95 7.42 -1.09
N ASP A 318 33.90 7.14 -2.00
CA ASP A 318 34.83 8.15 -2.53
C ASP A 318 34.11 9.23 -3.34
N THR A 319 33.31 8.78 -4.32
CA THR A 319 32.52 9.65 -5.19
C THR A 319 31.53 10.51 -4.37
N ILE A 320 30.87 9.94 -3.35
CA ILE A 320 29.96 10.69 -2.47
C ILE A 320 30.71 11.81 -1.73
N LYS A 321 31.85 11.49 -1.09
CA LYS A 321 32.64 12.48 -0.34
C LYS A 321 33.09 13.65 -1.22
N ARG A 322 33.64 13.32 -2.39
CA ARG A 322 34.15 14.31 -3.36
C ARG A 322 33.04 15.17 -3.93
N ALA A 323 31.90 14.57 -4.27
CA ALA A 323 30.73 15.31 -4.74
C ALA A 323 30.21 16.29 -3.68
N HIS A 324 30.06 15.81 -2.43
CA HIS A 324 29.55 16.59 -1.31
C HIS A 324 30.44 17.80 -0.98
N ALA A 325 31.76 17.68 -1.20
CA ALA A 325 32.69 18.79 -1.04
C ALA A 325 32.48 19.95 -2.03
N VAL A 326 31.91 19.70 -3.22
CA VAL A 326 31.63 20.72 -4.24
C VAL A 326 30.31 21.45 -3.98
N HIS A 327 29.26 20.67 -3.67
CA HIS A 327 27.95 21.14 -3.27
C HIS A 327 27.27 20.07 -2.39
N PRO A 328 26.53 20.44 -1.33
CA PRO A 328 25.90 19.47 -0.46
C PRO A 328 24.99 18.49 -1.19
N ILE A 329 25.29 17.19 -1.06
CA ILE A 329 24.41 16.12 -1.50
C ILE A 329 23.26 15.99 -0.51
N THR A 330 22.03 16.06 -1.00
CA THR A 330 20.81 15.93 -0.19
C THR A 330 20.47 14.47 0.04
N THR A 331 20.58 13.64 -1.00
CA THR A 331 20.24 12.21 -0.92
C THR A 331 21.20 11.32 -1.70
N VAL A 332 21.31 10.07 -1.27
CA VAL A 332 21.86 8.97 -2.07
C VAL A 332 20.76 7.95 -2.30
N GLN A 333 20.48 7.63 -3.56
CA GLN A 333 19.53 6.60 -3.95
C GLN A 333 20.25 5.28 -4.24
N MET A 334 19.81 4.19 -3.59
CA MET A 334 20.43 2.87 -3.64
C MET A 334 19.40 1.75 -3.65
N GLU A 335 19.76 0.58 -4.19
CA GLU A 335 18.98 -0.64 -3.93
C GLU A 335 19.15 -1.01 -2.46
N TYR A 336 18.05 -1.03 -1.72
CA TYR A 336 18.08 -1.40 -0.31
C TYR A 336 16.79 -2.12 0.09
N SER A 337 16.93 -3.35 0.56
CA SER A 337 15.84 -4.21 1.01
C SER A 337 16.40 -5.33 1.90
N LEU A 338 15.55 -6.16 2.49
CA LEU A 338 16.01 -7.38 3.19
C LEU A 338 16.89 -8.30 2.32
N TRP A 339 16.74 -8.19 1.00
CA TRP A 339 17.42 -9.02 -0.01
C TRP A 339 18.75 -8.43 -0.53
N THR A 340 19.00 -7.14 -0.25
CA THR A 340 20.15 -6.37 -0.76
C THR A 340 20.53 -5.36 0.33
N ARG A 341 21.61 -5.64 1.06
CA ARG A 341 22.00 -4.93 2.31
C ARG A 341 23.46 -4.51 2.33
N GLU A 342 24.17 -4.64 1.22
CA GLU A 342 25.62 -4.45 1.17
C GLU A 342 26.06 -3.00 1.42
N ILE A 343 25.13 -2.04 1.28
CA ILE A 343 25.36 -0.62 1.58
C ILE A 343 25.39 -0.31 3.09
N GLU A 344 24.95 -1.24 3.95
CA GLU A 344 24.93 -1.08 5.41
C GLU A 344 26.35 -0.96 5.99
N GLU A 345 27.35 -1.54 5.32
CA GLU A 345 28.74 -1.57 5.79
C GLU A 345 29.50 -0.27 5.50
N ASP A 346 29.15 0.46 4.44
CA ASP A 346 29.98 1.55 3.91
C ASP A 346 29.20 2.84 3.57
N VAL A 347 28.21 2.77 2.68
CA VAL A 347 27.48 3.94 2.17
C VAL A 347 26.56 4.53 3.24
N ILE A 348 25.81 3.70 3.98
CA ILE A 348 24.88 4.17 5.01
C ILE A 348 25.62 4.90 6.14
N PRO A 349 26.70 4.34 6.74
CA PRO A 349 27.50 5.05 7.74
C PRO A 349 28.00 6.41 7.24
N LEU A 350 28.53 6.48 6.02
CA LEU A 350 28.99 7.74 5.44
C LEU A 350 27.85 8.74 5.26
N CYS A 351 26.70 8.30 4.73
CA CYS A 351 25.56 9.18 4.51
C CYS A 351 25.12 9.83 5.83
N ARG A 352 25.10 9.06 6.91
CA ARG A 352 24.78 9.56 8.26
C ARG A 352 25.81 10.54 8.78
N GLU A 353 27.10 10.25 8.60
CA GLU A 353 28.20 11.16 8.97
C GLU A 353 28.06 12.53 8.27
N LEU A 354 27.68 12.53 6.99
CA LEU A 354 27.54 13.74 6.18
C LEU A 354 26.14 14.37 6.22
N GLY A 355 25.18 13.78 6.94
CA GLY A 355 23.80 14.26 6.98
C GLY A 355 23.07 14.18 5.63
N ILE A 356 23.32 13.10 4.89
CA ILE A 356 22.72 12.77 3.58
C ILE A 356 21.58 11.76 3.80
N GLY A 357 20.41 12.00 3.21
CA GLY A 357 19.28 11.07 3.26
C GLY A 357 19.45 9.87 2.32
N ILE A 358 18.78 8.75 2.62
CA ILE A 358 18.82 7.53 1.83
C ILE A 358 17.47 7.32 1.14
N VAL A 359 17.48 7.20 -0.19
CA VAL A 359 16.29 6.80 -0.95
C VAL A 359 16.44 5.35 -1.39
N ALA A 360 15.56 4.47 -0.92
CA ALA A 360 15.65 3.05 -1.19
C ALA A 360 14.78 2.65 -2.39
N TYR A 361 15.42 2.29 -3.51
CA TYR A 361 14.72 1.72 -4.67
C TYR A 361 14.64 0.19 -4.59
N SER A 362 13.67 -0.38 -5.31
CA SER A 362 13.34 -1.82 -5.26
C SER A 362 13.19 -2.38 -3.83
N PRO A 363 12.50 -1.67 -2.91
CA PRO A 363 12.46 -2.03 -1.49
C PRO A 363 11.78 -3.39 -1.22
N LEU A 364 11.02 -3.91 -2.18
CA LEU A 364 10.38 -5.22 -2.15
C LEU A 364 11.17 -6.30 -2.90
N GLY A 365 12.48 -6.12 -3.06
CA GLY A 365 13.35 -7.09 -3.76
C GLY A 365 12.89 -7.30 -5.20
N ARG A 366 12.63 -6.22 -5.93
CA ARG A 366 12.11 -6.23 -7.32
C ARG A 366 10.78 -7.01 -7.48
N GLY A 367 9.98 -7.08 -6.42
CA GLY A 367 8.68 -7.75 -6.41
C GLY A 367 8.69 -9.14 -5.76
N PHE A 368 9.86 -9.63 -5.35
CA PHE A 368 10.00 -10.89 -4.62
C PHE A 368 9.15 -10.89 -3.34
N PHE A 369 9.29 -9.87 -2.48
CA PHE A 369 8.50 -9.75 -1.25
C PHE A 369 7.05 -9.34 -1.49
N GLY A 370 6.70 -8.95 -2.72
CA GLY A 370 5.31 -8.73 -3.13
C GLY A 370 4.59 -9.99 -3.57
N GLY A 371 5.25 -11.16 -3.56
CA GLY A 371 4.69 -12.46 -3.98
C GLY A 371 4.67 -12.69 -5.49
N LYS A 372 4.82 -11.64 -6.32
CA LYS A 372 4.67 -11.66 -7.78
C LYS A 372 5.53 -12.72 -8.51
N ALA A 373 6.70 -13.06 -8.00
CA ALA A 373 7.57 -14.07 -8.62
C ALA A 373 7.48 -15.46 -7.96
N VAL A 374 6.93 -15.54 -6.76
CA VAL A 374 6.93 -16.76 -5.94
C VAL A 374 5.58 -17.46 -6.01
N THR A 375 4.49 -16.69 -6.09
CA THR A 375 3.11 -17.19 -6.10
C THR A 375 2.40 -16.98 -7.43
N GLU A 376 2.90 -16.11 -8.30
CA GLU A 376 2.34 -15.85 -9.64
C GLU A 376 3.36 -16.28 -10.72
N SER A 377 2.88 -16.68 -11.89
CA SER A 377 3.74 -16.89 -13.04
C SER A 377 4.24 -15.53 -13.57
N LEU A 378 5.53 -15.44 -13.88
CA LEU A 378 6.10 -14.24 -14.50
C LEU A 378 5.40 -14.01 -15.86
N PRO A 379 4.93 -12.78 -16.16
CA PRO A 379 4.31 -12.50 -17.45
C PRO A 379 5.26 -12.79 -18.61
N THR A 380 4.75 -13.37 -19.70
CA THR A 380 5.51 -13.55 -20.95
C THR A 380 6.06 -12.20 -21.41
N GLY A 381 7.38 -12.11 -21.61
CA GLY A 381 8.07 -10.87 -21.99
C GLY A 381 8.55 -9.99 -20.83
N SER A 382 8.36 -10.41 -19.57
CA SER A 382 8.93 -9.71 -18.41
C SER A 382 10.45 -9.84 -18.37
N MET A 383 11.16 -8.72 -18.33
CA MET A 383 12.63 -8.70 -18.12
C MET A 383 13.05 -9.29 -16.76
N MET A 384 12.10 -9.46 -15.84
CA MET A 384 12.35 -10.05 -14.51
C MET A 384 12.89 -11.48 -14.61
N GLY A 385 12.46 -12.28 -15.59
CA GLY A 385 12.96 -13.65 -15.76
C GLY A 385 14.45 -13.72 -16.14
N ALA A 386 14.99 -12.65 -16.75
CA ALA A 386 16.41 -12.56 -17.09
C ALA A 386 17.29 -12.09 -15.91
N HIS A 387 16.68 -11.73 -14.78
CA HIS A 387 17.43 -11.29 -13.60
C HIS A 387 18.06 -12.50 -12.89
N PRO A 388 19.35 -12.47 -12.48
CA PRO A 388 20.03 -13.62 -11.91
C PRO A 388 19.31 -14.27 -10.71
N ARG A 389 18.73 -13.46 -9.81
CA ARG A 389 17.91 -13.91 -8.67
C ARG A 389 16.56 -14.56 -9.02
N PHE A 390 16.08 -14.39 -10.24
CA PHE A 390 14.76 -14.83 -10.71
C PHE A 390 14.84 -15.89 -11.82
N ASN A 391 16.05 -16.29 -12.25
CA ASN A 391 16.19 -17.46 -13.10
C ASN A 391 15.64 -18.71 -12.38
N GLU A 392 15.21 -19.72 -13.13
CA GLU A 392 14.45 -20.86 -12.58
C GLU A 392 15.14 -21.52 -11.37
N GLN A 393 16.45 -21.78 -11.47
CA GLN A 393 17.21 -22.45 -10.43
C GLN A 393 17.36 -21.60 -9.16
N ASN A 394 17.69 -20.31 -9.30
CA ASN A 394 17.88 -19.42 -8.17
C ASN A 394 16.55 -19.05 -7.53
N LEU A 395 15.52 -18.82 -8.34
CA LEU A 395 14.17 -18.53 -7.86
C LEU A 395 13.66 -19.65 -6.96
N GLU A 396 13.81 -20.91 -7.37
CA GLU A 396 13.34 -22.05 -6.58
C GLU A 396 14.01 -22.12 -5.20
N LYS A 397 15.32 -21.87 -5.13
CA LYS A 397 16.04 -21.78 -3.85
C LYS A 397 15.56 -20.60 -3.01
N ASN A 398 15.36 -19.46 -3.67
CA ASN A 398 14.91 -18.22 -3.04
C ASN A 398 13.47 -18.35 -2.49
N LYS A 399 12.60 -19.20 -3.05
CA LYS A 399 11.23 -19.44 -2.51
C LYS A 399 11.22 -19.93 -1.06
N VAL A 400 12.26 -20.62 -0.62
CA VAL A 400 12.40 -21.07 0.78
C VAL A 400 12.49 -19.85 1.71
N LEU A 401 13.25 -18.82 1.31
CA LEU A 401 13.36 -17.56 2.03
C LEU A 401 12.02 -16.81 2.06
N TYR A 402 11.30 -16.76 0.94
CA TYR A 402 9.96 -16.16 0.89
C TYR A 402 9.00 -16.84 1.88
N SER A 403 9.00 -18.17 1.91
CA SER A 403 8.06 -18.94 2.73
C SER A 403 8.33 -18.71 4.22
N ARG A 404 9.61 -18.68 4.61
CA ARG A 404 10.05 -18.32 5.97
C ARG A 404 9.59 -16.91 6.34
N PHE A 405 9.80 -15.95 5.45
CA PHE A 405 9.41 -14.55 5.66
C PHE A 405 7.89 -14.36 5.70
N ALA A 406 7.13 -15.09 4.88
CA ALA A 406 5.67 -15.01 4.86
C ALA A 406 5.05 -15.50 6.17
N ASN A 407 5.61 -16.56 6.78
CA ASN A 407 5.20 -17.01 8.11
C ASN A 407 5.49 -15.94 9.18
N LEU A 408 6.62 -15.24 9.06
CA LEU A 408 6.95 -14.15 9.97
C LEU A 408 6.01 -12.94 9.79
N ALA A 409 5.67 -12.57 8.55
CA ALA A 409 4.66 -11.54 8.28
C ALA A 409 3.29 -11.88 8.90
N ALA A 410 2.87 -13.14 8.79
CA ALA A 410 1.63 -13.61 9.42
C ALA A 410 1.69 -13.53 10.95
N LYS A 411 2.83 -13.83 11.59
CA LYS A 411 3.04 -13.65 13.05
C LYS A 411 2.84 -12.19 13.47
N HIS A 412 3.21 -11.22 12.61
CA HIS A 412 2.98 -9.78 12.83
C HIS A 412 1.62 -9.28 12.36
N GLY A 413 0.70 -10.16 11.94
CA GLY A 413 -0.63 -9.78 11.47
C GLY A 413 -0.61 -8.91 10.22
N CYS A 414 0.43 -9.02 9.38
CA CYS A 414 0.57 -8.22 8.18
C CYS A 414 0.99 -9.07 6.96
N THR A 415 0.97 -8.45 5.78
CA THR A 415 1.40 -9.09 4.55
C THR A 415 2.93 -8.99 4.37
N PRO A 416 3.57 -9.90 3.62
CA PRO A 416 5.00 -9.81 3.32
C PRO A 416 5.48 -8.42 2.82
N PRO A 417 4.81 -7.75 1.86
CA PRO A 417 5.24 -6.41 1.45
C PRO A 417 5.11 -5.35 2.56
N GLN A 418 4.12 -5.47 3.45
CA GLN A 418 3.99 -4.57 4.61
C GLN A 418 5.14 -4.77 5.58
N LEU A 419 5.49 -6.02 5.90
CA LEU A 419 6.60 -6.32 6.81
C LEU A 419 7.93 -5.83 6.24
N ALA A 420 8.18 -6.08 4.95
CA ALA A 420 9.43 -5.70 4.29
C ALA A 420 9.62 -4.16 4.25
N LEU A 421 8.57 -3.43 3.88
CA LEU A 421 8.60 -1.96 3.87
C LEU A 421 8.72 -1.39 5.28
N SER A 422 8.01 -1.95 6.26
CA SER A 422 8.10 -1.52 7.65
C SER A 422 9.53 -1.72 8.19
N TRP A 423 10.11 -2.91 8.00
CA TRP A 423 11.50 -3.18 8.38
C TRP A 423 12.47 -2.16 7.79
N LEU A 424 12.31 -1.82 6.51
CA LEU A 424 13.17 -0.88 5.80
C LEU A 424 13.05 0.55 6.34
N MET A 425 11.83 1.00 6.64
CA MET A 425 11.61 2.32 7.23
C MET A 425 12.14 2.41 8.67
N HIS A 426 12.20 1.30 9.41
CA HIS A 426 12.79 1.23 10.76
C HIS A 426 14.32 1.26 10.75
N GLN A 427 14.98 1.18 9.59
CA GLN A 427 16.44 1.31 9.49
C GLN A 427 16.92 2.73 9.86
N GLY A 428 16.04 3.73 9.78
CA GLY A 428 16.29 5.08 10.27
C GLY A 428 15.31 6.10 9.70
N ASP A 429 15.17 7.25 10.38
CA ASP A 429 14.34 8.36 9.92
C ASP A 429 14.81 8.94 8.58
N ASP A 430 16.12 8.81 8.32
CA ASP A 430 16.85 9.19 7.11
C ASP A 430 16.60 8.27 5.89
N VAL A 431 15.87 7.16 6.05
CA VAL A 431 15.57 6.20 4.96
C VAL A 431 14.15 6.38 4.43
N VAL A 432 13.99 6.66 3.13
CA VAL A 432 12.69 6.78 2.45
C VAL A 432 12.60 5.79 1.28
N PRO A 433 11.79 4.73 1.39
CA PRO A 433 11.56 3.81 0.28
C PRO A 433 10.59 4.38 -0.76
N ILE A 434 10.79 4.02 -2.02
CA ILE A 434 9.99 4.45 -3.17
C ILE A 434 9.34 3.26 -3.92
N PRO A 435 8.50 2.43 -3.26
CA PRO A 435 7.87 1.31 -3.95
C PRO A 435 6.92 1.80 -5.05
N GLY A 436 7.12 1.31 -6.27
CA GLY A 436 6.21 1.55 -7.39
C GLY A 436 5.11 0.50 -7.49
N THR A 437 3.96 0.86 -8.07
CA THR A 437 2.87 -0.08 -8.36
C THR A 437 1.96 0.43 -9.48
N THR A 438 1.34 -0.49 -10.21
CA THR A 438 0.27 -0.18 -11.19
C THR A 438 -1.14 -0.41 -10.64
N LYS A 439 -1.29 -0.84 -9.39
CA LYS A 439 -2.56 -1.23 -8.77
C LYS A 439 -2.80 -0.45 -7.47
N ILE A 440 -4.00 0.14 -7.32
CA ILE A 440 -4.41 0.85 -6.08
C ILE A 440 -4.41 -0.06 -4.86
N LYS A 441 -4.79 -1.34 -5.02
CA LYS A 441 -4.73 -2.31 -3.92
C LYS A 441 -3.31 -2.43 -3.34
N ASN A 442 -2.30 -2.50 -4.20
CA ASN A 442 -0.90 -2.57 -3.77
C ASN A 442 -0.42 -1.23 -3.18
N LEU A 443 -0.90 -0.10 -3.69
CA LEU A 443 -0.63 1.22 -3.09
C LEU A 443 -1.14 1.27 -1.65
N ASN A 444 -2.37 0.79 -1.40
CA ASN A 444 -2.93 0.71 -0.04
C ASN A 444 -2.10 -0.22 0.85
N VAL A 445 -1.69 -1.39 0.35
CA VAL A 445 -0.81 -2.31 1.07
C VAL A 445 0.52 -1.64 1.45
N ASN A 446 1.14 -0.90 0.53
CA ASN A 446 2.37 -0.18 0.81
C ASN A 446 2.18 0.89 1.89
N ILE A 447 1.08 1.66 1.84
CA ILE A 447 0.78 2.69 2.84
C ILE A 447 0.51 2.07 4.22
N GLN A 448 -0.19 0.93 4.25
CA GLN A 448 -0.46 0.18 5.48
C GLN A 448 0.81 -0.30 6.20
N SER A 449 1.96 -0.40 5.51
CA SER A 449 3.24 -0.74 6.14
C SER A 449 3.67 0.26 7.23
N LEU A 450 3.26 1.52 7.13
CA LEU A 450 3.54 2.57 8.12
C LEU A 450 2.85 2.32 9.48
N GLY A 451 1.79 1.50 9.49
CA GLY A 451 1.06 1.11 10.70
C GLY A 451 1.71 -0.05 11.46
N VAL A 452 2.62 -0.80 10.82
CA VAL A 452 3.29 -1.95 11.44
C VAL A 452 4.35 -1.45 12.42
N LYS A 453 4.21 -1.83 13.70
CA LYS A 453 5.16 -1.51 14.77
C LYS A 453 6.10 -2.68 14.98
N LEU A 454 7.40 -2.42 14.95
CA LEU A 454 8.44 -3.43 15.12
C LEU A 454 9.33 -3.04 16.30
N THR A 455 9.54 -3.98 17.22
CA THR A 455 10.52 -3.85 18.31
C THR A 455 11.94 -4.12 17.79
N PRO A 456 13.00 -3.75 18.53
CA PRO A 456 14.37 -4.12 18.18
C PRO A 456 14.56 -5.63 18.00
N GLU A 457 13.88 -6.44 18.81
CA GLU A 457 13.90 -7.91 18.71
C GLU A 457 13.23 -8.39 17.41
N ASP A 458 12.09 -7.80 17.04
CA ASP A 458 11.41 -8.11 15.78
C ASP A 458 12.30 -7.75 14.59
N LEU A 459 12.94 -6.57 14.61
CA LEU A 459 13.85 -6.15 13.54
C LEU A 459 15.00 -7.13 13.37
N LYS A 460 15.55 -7.65 14.49
CA LYS A 460 16.58 -8.68 14.45
C LYS A 460 16.04 -10.00 13.86
N GLU A 461 14.91 -10.49 14.32
CA GLU A 461 14.28 -11.72 13.82
C GLU A 461 13.99 -11.62 12.30
N ILE A 462 13.46 -10.48 11.86
CA ILE A 462 13.16 -10.20 10.45
C ILE A 462 14.44 -10.18 9.60
N THR A 463 15.47 -9.48 10.08
CA THR A 463 16.79 -9.42 9.44
C THR A 463 17.41 -10.82 9.29
N ASP A 464 17.38 -11.61 10.36
CA ASP A 464 17.95 -12.96 10.41
C ASP A 464 17.12 -13.97 9.58
N SER A 465 15.85 -13.66 9.29
CA SER A 465 15.01 -14.50 8.43
C SER A 465 15.46 -14.51 6.96
N ILE A 466 16.21 -13.49 6.52
CA ILE A 466 16.78 -13.37 5.18
C ILE A 466 18.29 -13.11 5.25
N PRO A 467 19.11 -14.14 5.56
CA PRO A 467 20.57 -13.99 5.53
C PRO A 467 21.03 -13.71 4.10
N ILE A 468 21.85 -12.66 3.90
CA ILE A 468 22.37 -12.32 2.57
C ILE A 468 23.17 -13.47 1.96
N SER A 469 23.87 -14.27 2.78
CA SER A 469 24.59 -15.47 2.33
C SER A 469 23.69 -16.59 1.78
N GLU A 470 22.38 -16.56 2.07
CA GLU A 470 21.40 -17.53 1.55
C GLU A 470 20.68 -17.03 0.29
N VAL A 471 20.92 -15.78 -0.13
CA VAL A 471 20.33 -15.22 -1.35
C VAL A 471 21.05 -15.77 -2.58
N TYR A 472 20.32 -16.46 -3.46
CA TYR A 472 20.88 -17.00 -4.70
C TYR A 472 20.73 -16.04 -5.87
N GLY A 473 21.84 -15.83 -6.59
CA GLY A 473 21.93 -15.00 -7.79
C GLY A 473 22.44 -13.58 -7.49
N GLU A 474 23.17 -13.03 -8.47
CA GLU A 474 23.73 -11.68 -8.40
C GLU A 474 22.67 -10.59 -8.27
N ARG A 475 23.06 -9.47 -7.65
CA ARG A 475 22.20 -8.31 -7.40
C ARG A 475 21.70 -7.64 -8.68
N ASP A 476 22.59 -7.48 -9.66
CA ASP A 476 22.32 -6.70 -10.87
C ASP A 476 22.23 -7.58 -12.12
N HIS A 477 21.55 -7.05 -13.14
CA HIS A 477 21.70 -7.59 -14.49
C HIS A 477 23.13 -7.32 -14.99
N GLU A 478 23.65 -8.25 -15.79
CA GLU A 478 24.98 -8.14 -16.39
C GLU A 478 25.19 -6.79 -17.10
N VAL A 479 24.18 -6.32 -17.83
CA VAL A 479 24.19 -5.05 -18.60
C VAL A 479 24.53 -3.82 -17.75
N VAL A 480 24.12 -3.78 -16.48
CA VAL A 480 24.33 -2.63 -15.57
C VAL A 480 25.32 -2.92 -14.46
N SER A 481 25.78 -4.17 -14.32
CA SER A 481 26.70 -4.60 -13.24
C SER A 481 28.01 -3.79 -13.19
N LYS A 482 28.53 -3.36 -14.35
CA LYS A 482 29.73 -2.51 -14.46
C LYS A 482 29.53 -1.09 -13.90
N TYR A 483 28.28 -0.66 -13.73
CA TYR A 483 27.90 0.64 -13.14
C TYR A 483 27.28 0.48 -11.74
N ASN A 484 27.46 -0.67 -11.11
CA ASN A 484 27.15 -0.86 -9.70
C ASN A 484 28.00 0.09 -8.83
N TYR A 485 27.45 0.56 -7.72
CA TYR A 485 28.13 1.49 -6.82
C TYR A 485 29.56 1.06 -6.48
N ARG A 486 29.85 -0.23 -6.30
CA ARG A 486 31.20 -0.74 -5.99
C ARG A 486 32.27 -0.35 -7.02
N PHE A 487 31.88 -0.16 -8.27
CA PHE A 487 32.78 0.18 -9.38
C PHE A 487 32.65 1.64 -9.82
N ALA A 488 31.80 2.42 -9.18
CA ALA A 488 31.49 3.82 -9.50
C ALA A 488 32.59 4.82 -9.06
N ASN A 489 33.86 4.49 -9.32
CA ASN A 489 34.99 5.38 -9.10
C ASN A 489 35.12 6.38 -10.26
N THR A 490 35.45 7.63 -9.95
CA THR A 490 35.71 8.67 -10.95
C THR A 490 37.18 9.08 -10.94
N PRO A 491 37.76 9.48 -12.09
CA PRO A 491 39.13 10.00 -12.12
C PRO A 491 39.25 11.23 -11.21
N LEU A 492 40.45 11.45 -10.67
CA LEU A 492 40.75 12.68 -9.93
C LEU A 492 40.73 13.86 -10.89
N LYS A 493 40.23 15.01 -10.41
CA LYS A 493 40.35 16.27 -11.13
C LYS A 493 41.84 16.63 -11.23
N GLN A 494 42.33 16.80 -12.45
CA GLN A 494 43.73 17.17 -12.73
C GLN A 494 44.03 18.62 -12.36
#